data_AF-A0A210PMJ8-F1
#
_entry.id   AF-A0A210PMJ8-F1
#
_cell.length_a   1.000
_cell.length_b   1.000
_cell.length_c   1.000
_cell.angle_alpha   90.00
_cell.angle_beta   90.00
_cell.angle_gamma   90.00
#
_symmetry.space_group_name_H-M   'P 1'
#
loop_
_entity.id
_entity.type
_entity.pdbx_description
1 polymer ?
#
loop_
_entity_poly.entity_id
_entity_poly.type
_entity_poly.pdbx_seq_one_letter_code
_entity_poly.pdbx_strand_id
1 'polypeptide(L)'
;MEMEGIVLKQPTGAVQQSNALAFLANLDFIKIRQKVDLAELFTPWEVKNRYEVCDRNDQVFMYVTEESDTCERLCFLPVQRGLVLHVTDVNGQEIAQIKKNFKCCAGGSCCASADCCAMEMWVDQPVGRTLAHVRQMVYCCSPKFHVFDGNGTQVFEVTGPCCICQGPGCYGDIEYPLTNPGGSDANARVTKIWDGAGRACCTHANTFGCHFPANMDVQQKLSVFGSTFVLDYLLYENNGDQ
;
A
#
# COMPACT_ATOMS: atom_id res chain seq x y z
N MET A 1 -10.13 -28.88 53.82
CA MET A 1 -10.31 -27.42 53.93
C MET A 1 -9.53 -26.82 52.79
N GLU A 2 -10.13 -26.86 51.61
CA GLU A 2 -9.56 -26.37 50.35
C GLU A 2 -9.70 -24.84 50.31
N MET A 3 -8.60 -24.14 50.03
CA MET A 3 -8.64 -22.73 49.69
C MET A 3 -8.63 -22.61 48.17
N GLU A 4 -9.79 -22.38 47.58
CA GLU A 4 -9.92 -22.06 46.16
C GLU A 4 -9.27 -20.70 45.88
N GLY A 5 -8.27 -20.73 45.00
CA GLY A 5 -7.59 -19.54 44.51
C GLY A 5 -8.50 -18.71 43.61
N ILE A 6 -8.53 -17.40 43.84
CA ILE A 6 -9.19 -16.43 42.99
C ILE A 6 -8.46 -16.41 41.64
N VAL A 7 -9.07 -17.01 40.62
CA VAL A 7 -8.63 -16.86 39.23
C VAL A 7 -9.04 -15.48 38.74
N LEU A 8 -8.09 -14.56 38.67
CA LEU A 8 -8.26 -13.31 37.93
C LEU A 8 -8.41 -13.65 36.44
N LYS A 9 -9.65 -13.63 35.93
CA LYS A 9 -9.91 -13.63 34.50
C LYS A 9 -9.24 -12.40 33.88
N GLN A 10 -8.22 -12.63 33.06
CA GLN A 10 -7.70 -11.60 32.17
C GLN A 10 -8.84 -11.16 31.23
N PRO A 11 -9.02 -9.85 30.99
CA PRO A 11 -9.99 -9.40 30.01
C PRO A 11 -9.52 -9.82 28.61
N THR A 12 -10.41 -10.53 27.92
CA THR A 12 -10.37 -10.82 26.49
C THR A 12 -9.89 -9.60 25.71
N GLY A 13 -8.79 -9.78 24.96
CA GLY A 13 -8.13 -8.73 24.19
C GLY A 13 -9.06 -8.08 23.17
N ALA A 14 -9.63 -6.94 23.55
CA ALA A 14 -10.11 -5.96 22.60
C ALA A 14 -8.88 -5.25 22.04
N VAL A 15 -8.66 -5.37 20.72
CA VAL A 15 -7.65 -4.58 20.01
C VAL A 15 -7.97 -3.11 20.27
N GLN A 16 -7.14 -2.43 21.06
CA GLN A 16 -7.27 -1.00 21.29
C GLN A 16 -6.98 -0.30 19.97
N GLN A 17 -8.03 0.08 19.24
CA GLN A 17 -7.92 0.87 18.02
C GLN A 17 -7.10 2.12 18.34
N SER A 18 -5.98 2.30 17.65
CA SER A 18 -5.21 3.54 17.72
C SER A 18 -6.10 4.70 17.27
N ASN A 19 -5.83 5.90 17.80
CA ASN A 19 -6.54 7.11 17.40
C ASN A 19 -6.47 7.33 15.87
N ALA A 20 -5.39 6.88 15.23
CA ALA A 20 -5.22 6.94 13.79
C ALA A 20 -6.22 6.07 13.00
N LEU A 21 -6.51 4.84 13.42
CA LEU A 21 -7.50 4.00 12.74
C LEU A 21 -8.92 4.53 12.92
N ALA A 22 -9.25 5.04 14.10
CA ALA A 22 -10.51 5.72 14.36
C ALA A 22 -10.65 7.00 13.51
N PHE A 23 -9.56 7.74 13.32
CA PHE A 23 -9.53 8.89 12.43
C PHE A 23 -9.75 8.49 10.98
N LEU A 24 -9.01 7.48 10.47
CA LEU A 24 -9.17 6.94 9.12
C LEU A 24 -10.61 6.47 8.83
N ALA A 25 -11.26 5.85 9.82
CA ALA A 25 -12.65 5.41 9.70
C ALA A 25 -13.60 6.55 9.31
N ASN A 26 -13.31 7.79 9.72
CA ASN A 26 -14.14 8.97 9.44
C ASN A 26 -13.72 9.77 8.19
N LEU A 27 -12.65 9.37 7.49
CA LEU A 27 -12.17 10.08 6.30
C LEU A 27 -12.74 9.50 5.01
N ASP A 28 -13.07 10.37 4.05
CA ASP A 28 -13.44 10.02 2.67
C ASP A 28 -12.23 10.04 1.72
N PHE A 29 -11.12 10.62 2.17
CA PHE A 29 -9.91 10.80 1.38
C PHE A 29 -8.66 10.80 2.25
N ILE A 30 -7.61 10.15 1.77
CA ILE A 30 -6.25 10.26 2.31
C ILE A 30 -5.25 10.46 1.17
N LYS A 31 -4.12 11.08 1.50
CA LYS A 31 -2.98 11.30 0.61
C LYS A 31 -1.75 10.61 1.18
N ILE A 32 -1.07 9.80 0.37
CA ILE A 32 0.19 9.11 0.71
C ILE A 32 1.30 9.81 -0.07
N ARG A 33 2.27 10.40 0.61
CA ARG A 33 3.39 11.14 0.00
C ARG A 33 4.70 10.46 0.30
N GLN A 34 5.38 9.94 -0.72
CA GLN A 34 6.74 9.46 -0.58
C GLN A 34 7.68 10.63 -0.26
N LYS A 35 8.63 10.38 0.63
CA LYS A 35 9.71 11.31 0.94
C LYS A 35 10.97 10.81 0.25
N VAL A 36 11.53 11.64 -0.63
CA VAL A 36 12.87 11.41 -1.15
C VAL A 36 13.87 11.71 -0.05
N ASP A 37 14.74 10.76 0.23
CA ASP A 37 15.92 11.04 1.04
C ASP A 37 16.93 11.79 0.15
N LEU A 38 17.41 12.95 0.62
CA LEU A 38 18.41 13.71 -0.14
C LEU A 38 19.69 12.86 -0.38
N ALA A 39 19.95 11.85 0.44
CA ALA A 39 21.02 10.88 0.18
C ALA A 39 20.85 10.09 -1.14
N GLU A 40 19.62 9.84 -1.60
CA GLU A 40 19.36 9.19 -2.90
C GLU A 40 19.80 10.06 -4.10
N LEU A 41 19.77 11.40 -3.94
CA LEU A 41 20.21 12.33 -4.99
C LEU A 41 21.74 12.37 -5.15
N PHE A 42 22.48 11.96 -4.11
CA PHE A 42 23.94 12.08 -4.06
C PHE A 42 24.67 10.74 -3.94
N THR A 43 23.93 9.62 -3.85
CA THR A 43 24.53 8.31 -3.69
C THR A 43 23.83 7.27 -4.57
N PRO A 44 24.58 6.31 -5.16
CA PRO A 44 24.02 5.30 -6.06
C PRO A 44 23.34 4.13 -5.33
N TRP A 45 23.06 4.26 -4.02
CA TRP A 45 22.47 3.19 -3.21
C TRP A 45 20.97 3.44 -3.02
N GLU A 46 20.15 2.42 -3.20
CA GLU A 46 18.71 2.49 -2.91
C GLU A 46 18.50 2.69 -1.39
N VAL A 47 17.88 3.81 -1.00
CA VAL A 47 17.55 4.12 0.40
C VAL A 47 16.17 3.55 0.73
N LYS A 48 15.93 3.32 2.02
CA LYS A 48 14.65 2.79 2.51
C LYS A 48 13.54 3.81 2.30
N ASN A 49 12.49 3.44 1.57
CA ASN A 49 11.34 4.29 1.34
C ASN A 49 10.66 4.75 2.63
N ARG A 50 10.20 6.00 2.64
CA ARG A 50 9.41 6.59 3.73
C ARG A 50 8.23 7.37 3.16
N TYR A 51 7.09 7.30 3.83
CA TYR A 51 5.88 7.97 3.38
C TYR A 51 5.18 8.68 4.54
N GLU A 52 4.54 9.80 4.23
CA GLU A 52 3.58 10.47 5.10
C GLU A 52 2.16 10.20 4.62
N VAL A 53 1.26 9.84 5.53
CA VAL A 53 -0.16 9.72 5.24
C VAL A 53 -0.91 10.89 5.86
N CYS A 54 -1.59 11.65 5.01
CA CYS A 54 -2.24 12.90 5.36
C CYS A 54 -3.74 12.85 5.01
N ASP A 55 -4.53 13.68 5.68
CA ASP A 55 -5.92 13.95 5.28
C ASP A 55 -5.99 14.95 4.09
N ARG A 56 -7.20 15.41 3.78
CA ARG A 56 -7.45 16.43 2.74
C ARG A 56 -6.80 17.79 3.03
N ASN A 57 -6.57 18.11 4.30
CA ASN A 57 -5.96 19.36 4.75
C ASN A 57 -4.44 19.25 4.91
N ASP A 58 -3.83 18.17 4.39
CA ASP A 58 -2.42 17.85 4.54
C ASP A 58 -1.96 17.68 6.01
N GLN A 59 -2.89 17.39 6.93
CA GLN A 59 -2.59 17.00 8.30
C GLN A 59 -2.10 15.55 8.32
N VAL A 60 -0.84 15.34 8.71
CA VAL A 60 -0.25 14.01 8.86
C VAL A 60 -0.83 13.31 10.10
N PHE A 61 -1.26 12.06 9.94
CA PHE A 61 -1.77 11.25 11.05
C PHE A 61 -1.20 9.82 11.09
N MET A 62 -0.51 9.37 10.03
CA MET A 62 0.25 8.12 10.00
C MET A 62 1.55 8.30 9.22
N TYR A 63 2.53 7.45 9.52
CA TYR A 63 3.76 7.30 8.76
C TYR A 63 3.91 5.87 8.24
N VAL A 64 4.63 5.71 7.14
CA VAL A 64 5.01 4.40 6.61
C VAL A 64 6.52 4.38 6.39
N THR A 65 7.20 3.37 6.91
CA THR A 65 8.65 3.22 6.74
C THR A 65 9.01 1.84 6.27
N GLU A 66 9.90 1.76 5.28
CA GLU A 66 10.38 0.51 4.73
C GLU A 66 11.49 -0.11 5.60
N GLU A 67 11.33 -1.39 5.91
CA GLU A 67 12.37 -2.30 6.34
C GLU A 67 12.66 -3.30 5.21
N SER A 68 13.88 -3.30 4.70
CA SER A 68 14.35 -4.21 3.66
C SER A 68 15.86 -4.46 3.78
N ASP A 69 16.31 -5.56 3.19
CA ASP A 69 17.72 -5.93 3.16
C ASP A 69 18.49 -5.15 2.09
N THR A 70 19.68 -4.67 2.43
CA THR A 70 20.52 -3.87 1.53
C THR A 70 21.05 -4.68 0.36
N CYS A 71 21.37 -5.96 0.54
CA CYS A 71 21.81 -6.83 -0.55
C CYS A 71 20.66 -7.05 -1.53
N GLU A 72 19.44 -7.28 -1.04
CA GLU A 72 18.28 -7.43 -1.92
C GLU A 72 18.00 -6.16 -2.74
N ARG A 73 18.14 -4.97 -2.14
CA ARG A 73 18.06 -3.67 -2.84
C ARG A 73 19.12 -3.50 -3.93
N LEU A 74 20.31 -4.06 -3.74
CA LEU A 74 21.40 -3.94 -4.71
C LEU A 74 21.36 -5.01 -5.83
N CYS A 75 20.77 -6.17 -5.55
CA CYS A 75 20.82 -7.32 -6.45
C CYS A 75 19.53 -7.55 -7.24
N PHE A 76 18.41 -6.94 -6.85
CA PHE A 76 17.11 -7.20 -7.43
C PHE A 76 16.31 -5.92 -7.65
N LEU A 77 15.39 -5.96 -8.61
CA LEU A 77 14.48 -4.84 -8.85
C LEU A 77 13.50 -4.66 -7.68
N PRO A 78 12.95 -3.45 -7.45
CA PRO A 78 11.91 -3.18 -6.45
C PRO A 78 10.75 -4.18 -6.49
N VAL A 79 10.32 -4.59 -7.69
CA VAL A 79 9.26 -5.59 -7.86
C VAL A 79 9.63 -7.00 -7.38
N GLN A 80 10.91 -7.35 -7.30
CA GLN A 80 11.40 -8.68 -6.90
C GLN A 80 11.76 -8.77 -5.40
N ARG A 81 12.31 -7.71 -4.81
CA ARG A 81 12.85 -7.72 -3.44
C ARG A 81 11.81 -7.93 -2.34
N GLY A 82 12.16 -8.60 -1.25
CA GLY A 82 11.34 -8.67 -0.05
C GLY A 82 11.37 -7.33 0.70
N LEU A 83 10.27 -6.99 1.36
CA LEU A 83 10.21 -5.84 2.26
C LEU A 83 9.06 -5.94 3.25
N VAL A 84 9.18 -5.17 4.33
CA VAL A 84 8.12 -4.89 5.30
C VAL A 84 7.95 -3.38 5.39
N LEU A 85 6.74 -2.88 5.15
CA LEU A 85 6.38 -1.51 5.44
C LEU A 85 5.72 -1.46 6.81
N HIS A 86 6.32 -0.73 7.73
CA HIS A 86 5.77 -0.48 9.05
C HIS A 86 4.85 0.74 8.98
N VAL A 87 3.58 0.55 9.30
CA VAL A 87 2.60 1.64 9.37
C VAL A 87 2.46 2.04 10.83
N THR A 88 2.77 3.28 11.15
CA THR A 88 2.73 3.81 12.53
C THR A 88 1.83 5.04 12.63
N ASP A 89 1.29 5.28 13.82
CA ASP A 89 0.66 6.56 14.14
C ASP A 89 1.71 7.65 14.41
N VAL A 90 1.25 8.88 14.69
CA VAL A 90 2.14 10.02 14.98
C VAL A 90 2.97 9.87 16.26
N ASN A 91 2.60 8.95 17.15
CA ASN A 91 3.33 8.64 18.37
C ASN A 91 4.34 7.50 18.19
N GLY A 92 4.43 6.93 16.98
CA GLY A 92 5.29 5.79 16.68
C GLY A 92 4.69 4.43 17.07
N GLN A 93 3.41 4.38 17.45
CA GLN A 93 2.73 3.10 17.69
C GLN A 93 2.45 2.41 16.36
N GLU A 94 2.91 1.16 16.21
CA GLU A 94 2.62 0.37 15.01
C GLU A 94 1.13 -0.02 14.96
N ILE A 95 0.50 0.26 13.82
CA ILE A 95 -0.94 0.05 13.59
C ILE A 95 -1.21 -1.04 12.56
N ALA A 96 -0.29 -1.24 11.61
CA ALA A 96 -0.33 -2.28 10.59
C ALA A 96 1.06 -2.53 10.01
N GLN A 97 1.22 -3.67 9.34
CA GLN A 97 2.40 -3.99 8.54
C GLN A 97 1.96 -4.37 7.13
N ILE A 98 2.68 -3.91 6.12
CA ILE A 98 2.48 -4.37 4.73
C ILE A 98 3.69 -5.20 4.35
N LYS A 99 3.49 -6.49 4.09
CA LYS A 99 4.57 -7.44 3.82
C LYS A 99 4.56 -7.84 2.37
N LYS A 100 5.75 -7.86 1.78
CA LYS A 100 6.03 -8.39 0.45
C LYS A 100 7.15 -9.42 0.57
N ASN A 101 6.88 -10.63 0.13
CA ASN A 101 7.89 -11.67 0.08
C ASN A 101 8.80 -11.48 -1.14
N PHE A 102 10.06 -11.87 -1.00
CA PHE A 102 10.99 -11.94 -2.12
C PHE A 102 10.46 -12.91 -3.19
N LYS A 103 10.47 -12.47 -4.45
CA LYS A 103 10.07 -13.27 -5.60
C LYS A 103 10.93 -12.91 -6.81
N CYS A 104 11.85 -13.80 -7.17
CA CYS A 104 12.79 -13.60 -8.28
C CYS A 104 12.10 -13.33 -9.63
N CYS A 105 10.92 -13.91 -9.86
CA CYS A 105 10.18 -13.78 -11.13
C CYS A 105 9.00 -12.80 -11.05
N ALA A 106 8.90 -11.98 -10.00
CA ALA A 106 7.74 -11.11 -9.80
C ALA A 106 7.63 -10.00 -10.85
N GLY A 107 6.38 -9.62 -11.13
CA GLY A 107 6.04 -8.42 -11.92
C GLY A 107 5.58 -8.69 -13.35
N GLY A 108 5.81 -9.89 -13.88
CA GLY A 108 5.38 -10.26 -15.23
C GLY A 108 3.85 -10.41 -15.34
N SER A 109 3.23 -9.58 -16.18
CA SER A 109 1.77 -9.58 -16.37
C SER A 109 1.21 -10.89 -16.93
N CYS A 110 1.98 -11.60 -17.76
CA CYS A 110 1.58 -12.86 -18.40
C CYS A 110 1.75 -14.09 -17.51
N CYS A 111 2.58 -14.01 -16.47
CA CYS A 111 2.88 -15.12 -15.57
C CYS A 111 2.30 -14.94 -14.15
N ALA A 112 1.53 -13.87 -13.90
CA ALA A 112 0.87 -13.61 -12.62
C ALA A 112 -0.14 -14.71 -12.18
N SER A 113 -0.45 -15.68 -13.04
CA SER A 113 -1.18 -16.89 -12.66
C SER A 113 -0.34 -17.84 -11.80
N ALA A 114 0.99 -17.78 -11.89
CA ALA A 114 1.91 -18.57 -11.08
C ALA A 114 2.30 -17.81 -9.79
N ASP A 115 2.25 -18.50 -8.65
CA ASP A 115 2.55 -17.90 -7.34
C ASP A 115 3.96 -17.33 -7.23
N CYS A 116 4.93 -17.90 -7.95
CA CYS A 116 6.30 -17.40 -7.97
C CYS A 116 6.48 -16.08 -8.73
N CYS A 117 5.50 -15.66 -9.52
CA CYS A 117 5.58 -14.50 -10.41
C CYS A 117 4.53 -13.42 -10.10
N ALA A 118 3.43 -13.77 -9.45
CA ALA A 118 2.42 -12.80 -9.05
C ALA A 118 2.98 -11.85 -7.99
N MET A 119 2.84 -10.55 -8.21
CA MET A 119 3.12 -9.58 -7.16
C MET A 119 2.03 -9.61 -6.09
N GLU A 120 2.42 -9.81 -4.82
CA GLU A 120 1.49 -9.94 -3.68
C GLU A 120 1.96 -9.17 -2.45
N MET A 121 1.03 -8.48 -1.80
CA MET A 121 1.26 -7.85 -0.49
C MET A 121 0.16 -8.22 0.50
N TRP A 122 0.55 -8.43 1.75
CA TRP A 122 -0.36 -8.69 2.87
C TRP A 122 -0.38 -7.49 3.81
N VAL A 123 -1.57 -7.01 4.15
CA VAL A 123 -1.78 -6.00 5.18
C VAL A 123 -2.16 -6.72 6.46
N ASP A 124 -1.25 -6.75 7.42
CA ASP A 124 -1.43 -7.42 8.70
C ASP A 124 -1.61 -6.41 9.84
N GLN A 125 -2.36 -6.80 10.86
CA GLN A 125 -2.25 -6.17 12.17
C GLN A 125 -0.91 -6.55 12.81
N PRO A 126 -0.38 -5.72 13.73
CA PRO A 126 0.82 -6.05 14.49
C PRO A 126 0.71 -7.38 15.25
N VAL A 127 -0.50 -7.78 15.63
CA VAL A 127 -0.80 -9.05 16.33
C VAL A 127 -1.00 -10.24 15.37
N GLY A 128 -0.47 -10.16 14.14
CA GLY A 128 -0.36 -11.28 13.20
C GLY A 128 -1.65 -11.70 12.49
N ARG A 129 -2.74 -10.93 12.63
CA ARG A 129 -3.98 -11.14 11.87
C ARG A 129 -3.92 -10.40 10.55
N THR A 130 -4.08 -11.11 9.43
CA THR A 130 -4.24 -10.49 8.11
C THR A 130 -5.58 -9.79 7.99
N LEU A 131 -5.53 -8.53 7.54
CA LEU A 131 -6.69 -7.68 7.24
C LEU A 131 -7.02 -7.68 5.75
N ALA A 132 -5.98 -7.70 4.92
CA ALA A 132 -6.13 -7.69 3.48
C ALA A 132 -4.97 -8.42 2.80
N HIS A 133 -5.25 -8.94 1.61
CA HIS A 133 -4.26 -9.46 0.71
C HIS A 133 -4.51 -8.89 -0.67
N VAL A 134 -3.48 -8.35 -1.31
CA VAL A 134 -3.58 -7.77 -2.66
C VAL A 134 -2.68 -8.56 -3.58
N ARG A 135 -3.25 -9.06 -4.68
CA ARG A 135 -2.54 -9.90 -5.65
C ARG A 135 -2.69 -9.38 -7.07
N GLN A 136 -1.58 -9.29 -7.78
CA GLN A 136 -1.53 -9.05 -9.23
C GLN A 136 -2.19 -10.21 -9.98
N MET A 137 -3.06 -9.86 -10.91
CA MET A 137 -3.72 -10.81 -11.79
C MET A 137 -3.05 -10.84 -13.17
N VAL A 138 -3.34 -11.86 -13.97
CA VAL A 138 -2.91 -11.87 -15.36
C VAL A 138 -3.65 -10.78 -16.13
N TYR A 139 -2.91 -10.00 -16.90
CA TYR A 139 -3.47 -9.01 -17.80
C TYR A 139 -2.62 -8.85 -19.07
N CYS A 140 -3.27 -8.39 -20.15
CA CYS A 140 -2.58 -8.09 -21.40
C CYS A 140 -2.08 -6.65 -21.44
N CYS A 141 -2.99 -5.67 -21.28
CA CYS A 141 -2.62 -4.25 -21.37
C CYS A 141 -2.92 -3.44 -20.11
N SER A 142 -4.11 -3.59 -19.53
CA SER A 142 -4.50 -2.86 -18.31
C SER A 142 -4.09 -3.65 -17.07
N PRO A 143 -3.26 -3.10 -16.16
CA PRO A 143 -2.86 -3.79 -14.95
C PRO A 143 -4.08 -4.08 -14.08
N LYS A 144 -4.12 -5.27 -13.50
CA LYS A 144 -5.25 -5.77 -12.71
C LYS A 144 -4.76 -6.34 -11.39
N PHE A 145 -5.49 -6.03 -10.33
CA PHE A 145 -5.24 -6.55 -8.99
C PHE A 145 -6.54 -6.99 -8.35
N HIS A 146 -6.51 -8.12 -7.66
CA HIS A 146 -7.58 -8.50 -6.76
C HIS A 146 -7.20 -8.15 -5.33
N VAL A 147 -8.17 -7.59 -4.61
CA VAL A 147 -8.07 -7.27 -3.20
C VAL A 147 -8.96 -8.26 -2.46
N PHE A 148 -8.37 -9.00 -1.54
CA PHE A 148 -9.01 -9.97 -0.68
C PHE A 148 -9.07 -9.45 0.76
N ASP A 149 -10.14 -9.78 1.47
CA ASP A 149 -10.25 -9.53 2.90
C ASP A 149 -9.42 -10.53 3.74
N GLY A 150 -9.42 -10.36 5.06
CA GLY A 150 -8.72 -11.26 5.99
C GLY A 150 -9.25 -12.69 6.02
N ASN A 151 -10.39 -12.98 5.39
CA ASN A 151 -10.92 -14.33 5.23
C ASN A 151 -10.57 -14.95 3.86
N GLY A 152 -9.84 -14.22 3.01
CA GLY A 152 -9.49 -14.64 1.66
C GLY A 152 -10.62 -14.46 0.64
N THR A 153 -11.68 -13.71 0.97
CA THR A 153 -12.77 -13.42 0.03
C THR A 153 -12.40 -12.19 -0.80
N GLN A 154 -12.54 -12.26 -2.12
CA GLN A 154 -12.33 -11.10 -2.98
C GLN A 154 -13.37 -10.02 -2.65
N VAL A 155 -12.91 -8.83 -2.32
CA VAL A 155 -13.75 -7.67 -2.00
C VAL A 155 -13.66 -6.56 -3.05
N PHE A 156 -12.53 -6.42 -3.75
CA PHE A 156 -12.40 -5.46 -4.84
C PHE A 156 -11.53 -6.00 -5.98
N GLU A 157 -11.73 -5.46 -7.18
CA GLU A 157 -10.78 -5.48 -8.28
C GLU A 157 -10.31 -4.04 -8.56
N VAL A 158 -9.00 -3.85 -8.67
CA VAL A 158 -8.38 -2.58 -9.10
C VAL A 158 -7.96 -2.75 -10.54
N THR A 159 -8.37 -1.83 -11.42
CA THR A 159 -7.97 -1.82 -12.83
C THR A 159 -7.28 -0.51 -13.18
N GLY A 160 -6.10 -0.58 -13.78
CA GLY A 160 -5.39 0.60 -14.29
C GLY A 160 -5.57 0.83 -15.80
N PRO A 161 -5.09 1.98 -16.30
CA PRO A 161 -5.13 2.27 -17.73
C PRO A 161 -4.19 1.34 -18.51
N CYS A 162 -4.53 1.10 -19.77
CA CYS A 162 -3.71 0.33 -20.71
C CYS A 162 -2.32 0.96 -20.94
N CYS A 163 -2.24 2.30 -20.86
CA CYS A 163 -1.00 3.04 -21.04
C CYS A 163 -0.88 4.04 -19.89
N ILE A 164 0.17 3.91 -19.09
CA ILE A 164 0.51 4.85 -18.01
C ILE A 164 1.38 5.93 -18.65
N CYS A 165 0.84 7.14 -18.82
CA CYS A 165 1.59 8.28 -19.32
C CYS A 165 1.54 9.43 -18.30
N GLN A 166 2.58 9.56 -17.49
CA GLN A 166 2.84 10.74 -16.67
C GLN A 166 4.25 11.22 -17.00
N GLY A 167 4.34 12.20 -17.91
CA GLY A 167 5.60 12.64 -18.51
C GLY A 167 5.41 13.85 -19.43
N PRO A 168 6.43 14.27 -20.20
CA PRO A 168 6.32 15.42 -21.10
C PRO A 168 5.14 15.29 -22.08
N GLY A 169 4.20 16.23 -22.01
CA GLY A 169 2.97 16.22 -22.83
C GLY A 169 1.79 15.42 -22.27
N CYS A 170 1.96 14.73 -21.14
CA CYS A 170 0.90 13.99 -20.43
C CYS A 170 0.89 14.40 -18.95
N TYR A 171 0.25 15.54 -18.68
CA TYR A 171 0.17 16.17 -17.35
C TYR A 171 -1.22 15.94 -16.77
N GLY A 172 -1.35 14.95 -15.90
CA GLY A 172 -2.63 14.65 -15.27
C GLY A 172 -2.51 13.50 -14.29
N ASP A 173 -3.46 13.48 -13.36
CA ASP A 173 -3.61 12.39 -12.41
C ASP A 173 -4.01 11.10 -13.14
N ILE A 174 -3.51 9.96 -12.68
CA ILE A 174 -3.92 8.64 -13.20
C ILE A 174 -4.82 7.99 -12.18
N GLU A 175 -6.03 7.65 -12.59
CA GLU A 175 -7.01 6.97 -11.73
C GLU A 175 -7.00 5.46 -11.91
N TYR A 176 -7.13 4.77 -10.79
CA TYR A 176 -7.26 3.33 -10.66
C TYR A 176 -8.58 3.05 -9.90
N PRO A 177 -9.72 2.97 -10.61
CA PRO A 177 -11.00 2.70 -9.99
C PRO A 177 -11.05 1.29 -9.39
N LEU A 178 -11.83 1.16 -8.31
CA LEU A 178 -12.14 -0.12 -7.67
C LEU A 178 -13.55 -0.55 -8.03
N THR A 179 -13.71 -1.83 -8.36
CA THR A 179 -15.01 -2.47 -8.60
C THR A 179 -15.24 -3.58 -7.58
N ASN A 180 -16.50 -3.82 -7.23
CA ASN A 180 -16.90 -4.98 -6.43
C ASN A 180 -16.79 -6.26 -7.28
N PRO A 181 -16.76 -7.47 -6.66
CA PRO A 181 -16.92 -8.72 -7.38
C PRO A 181 -18.18 -8.69 -8.26
N GLY A 182 -18.03 -9.04 -9.53
CA GLY A 182 -19.10 -8.92 -10.53
C GLY A 182 -19.12 -7.59 -11.30
N GLY A 183 -18.20 -6.66 -11.02
CA GLY A 183 -17.90 -5.51 -11.88
C GLY A 183 -18.72 -4.24 -11.62
N SER A 184 -19.53 -4.20 -10.56
CA SER A 184 -20.20 -2.95 -10.15
C SER A 184 -19.20 -1.97 -9.55
N ASP A 185 -19.43 -0.67 -9.71
CA ASP A 185 -18.57 0.38 -9.15
C ASP A 185 -18.59 0.34 -7.61
N ALA A 186 -17.41 0.33 -6.99
CA ALA A 186 -17.27 0.40 -5.53
C ALA A 186 -17.33 1.84 -5.01
N ASN A 187 -17.40 2.85 -5.89
CA ASN A 187 -17.28 4.28 -5.57
C ASN A 187 -15.98 4.61 -4.80
N ALA A 188 -14.93 3.83 -5.06
CA ALA A 188 -13.61 4.00 -4.48
C ALA A 188 -12.56 4.00 -5.59
N ARG A 189 -11.46 4.72 -5.39
CA ARG A 189 -10.34 4.76 -6.35
C ARG A 189 -9.03 5.08 -5.68
N VAL A 190 -7.95 4.58 -6.26
CA VAL A 190 -6.59 5.07 -6.00
C VAL A 190 -6.22 6.01 -7.15
N THR A 191 -5.54 7.11 -6.84
CA THR A 191 -5.12 8.10 -7.84
C THR A 191 -3.64 8.36 -7.68
N LYS A 192 -2.85 8.15 -8.74
CA LYS A 192 -1.48 8.66 -8.80
C LYS A 192 -1.54 10.15 -9.12
N ILE A 193 -1.26 10.98 -8.12
CA ILE A 193 -1.35 12.44 -8.23
C ILE A 193 -0.13 12.97 -8.97
N TRP A 194 -0.36 13.86 -9.93
CA TRP A 194 0.70 14.55 -10.65
C TRP A 194 1.19 15.76 -9.86
N ASP A 195 2.43 15.69 -9.37
CA ASP A 195 3.02 16.70 -8.48
C ASP A 195 3.59 17.95 -9.21
N GLY A 196 3.29 18.13 -10.50
CA GLY A 196 3.80 19.26 -11.29
C GLY A 196 5.15 19.00 -11.97
N ALA A 197 5.41 19.70 -13.07
CA ALA A 197 6.62 19.53 -13.89
C ALA A 197 7.92 19.84 -13.12
N GLY A 198 7.91 20.81 -12.20
CA GLY A 198 9.12 21.22 -11.46
C GLY A 198 9.55 20.25 -10.35
N ARG A 199 8.64 19.47 -9.78
CA ARG A 199 8.94 18.49 -8.73
C ARG A 199 9.29 17.11 -9.32
N ALA A 200 8.64 16.75 -10.43
CA ALA A 200 8.96 15.56 -11.22
C ALA A 200 10.42 15.59 -11.76
N CYS A 201 10.96 16.76 -12.13
CA CYS A 201 12.32 16.88 -12.63
C CYS A 201 13.42 16.87 -11.55
N CYS A 202 13.07 16.92 -10.26
CA CYS A 202 14.06 17.07 -9.18
C CYS A 202 13.94 16.03 -8.05
N THR A 203 12.81 15.35 -7.91
CA THR A 203 12.58 14.34 -6.87
C THR A 203 11.66 13.24 -7.40
N HIS A 204 12.11 11.98 -7.43
CA HIS A 204 11.30 10.80 -7.83
C HIS A 204 10.21 10.40 -6.81
N ALA A 205 9.77 11.31 -5.95
CA ALA A 205 8.74 11.00 -4.95
C ALA A 205 7.37 10.88 -5.60
N ASN A 206 6.70 9.76 -5.35
CA ASN A 206 5.33 9.53 -5.74
C ASN A 206 4.33 10.03 -4.69
N THR A 207 3.30 10.74 -5.14
CA THR A 207 2.11 11.03 -4.35
C THR A 207 0.92 10.24 -4.86
N PHE A 208 0.18 9.60 -3.94
CA PHE A 208 -1.06 8.90 -4.21
C PHE A 208 -2.21 9.46 -3.38
N GLY A 209 -3.42 9.42 -3.92
CA GLY A 209 -4.67 9.68 -3.22
C GLY A 209 -5.51 8.40 -3.15
N CYS A 210 -6.11 8.12 -1.99
CA CYS A 210 -7.14 7.08 -1.86
C CYS A 210 -8.48 7.75 -1.58
N HIS A 211 -9.48 7.44 -2.38
CA HIS A 211 -10.84 7.94 -2.23
C HIS A 211 -11.76 6.81 -1.75
N PHE A 212 -12.55 7.09 -0.72
CA PHE A 212 -13.47 6.14 -0.09
C PHE A 212 -14.90 6.66 -0.13
N PRO A 213 -15.91 5.79 -0.33
CA PRO A 213 -17.29 6.15 -0.06
C PRO A 213 -17.50 6.30 1.44
N ALA A 214 -18.46 7.14 1.83
CA ALA A 214 -18.69 7.54 3.23
C ALA A 214 -18.98 6.37 4.18
N ASN A 215 -19.50 5.26 3.67
CA ASN A 215 -19.89 4.07 4.43
C ASN A 215 -18.88 2.91 4.34
N MET A 216 -17.68 3.12 3.78
CA MET A 216 -16.65 2.08 3.70
C MET A 216 -16.10 1.74 5.08
N ASP A 217 -16.04 0.45 5.41
CA ASP A 217 -15.44 -0.02 6.67
C ASP A 217 -13.94 0.28 6.73
N VAL A 218 -13.41 0.51 7.94
CA VAL A 218 -11.98 0.83 8.12
C VAL A 218 -11.06 -0.28 7.63
N GLN A 219 -11.46 -1.56 7.70
CA GLN A 219 -10.66 -2.66 7.16
C GLN A 219 -10.60 -2.59 5.63
N GLN A 220 -11.72 -2.29 4.98
CA GLN A 220 -11.75 -2.08 3.53
C GLN A 220 -10.89 -0.87 3.13
N LYS A 221 -10.93 0.23 3.89
CA LYS A 221 -10.04 1.39 3.67
C LYS A 221 -8.56 0.99 3.78
N LEU A 222 -8.21 0.15 4.75
CA LEU A 222 -6.85 -0.40 4.88
C LEU A 222 -6.49 -1.32 3.70
N SER A 223 -7.44 -2.04 3.12
CA SER A 223 -7.23 -2.83 1.90
C SER A 223 -6.91 -1.94 0.70
N VAL A 224 -7.64 -0.83 0.51
CA VAL A 224 -7.38 0.16 -0.56
C VAL A 224 -6.05 0.88 -0.33
N PHE A 225 -5.76 1.23 0.93
CA PHE A 225 -4.46 1.77 1.32
C PHE A 225 -3.32 0.80 0.97
N GLY A 226 -3.47 -0.49 1.31
CA GLY A 226 -2.49 -1.52 1.00
C GLY A 226 -2.31 -1.75 -0.51
N SER A 227 -3.39 -1.70 -1.29
CA SER A 227 -3.30 -1.87 -2.75
C SER A 227 -2.53 -0.75 -3.43
N THR A 228 -2.47 0.43 -2.80
CA THR A 228 -1.67 1.55 -3.30
C THR A 228 -0.17 1.20 -3.32
N PHE A 229 0.35 0.44 -2.36
CA PHE A 229 1.75 0.03 -2.37
C PHE A 229 2.03 -1.07 -3.40
N VAL A 230 1.06 -1.95 -3.68
CA VAL A 230 1.22 -2.89 -4.81
C VAL A 230 1.30 -2.14 -6.13
N LEU A 231 0.44 -1.13 -6.32
CA LEU A 231 0.49 -0.25 -7.49
C LEU A 231 1.83 0.46 -7.60
N ASP A 232 2.31 1.06 -6.51
CA ASP A 232 3.57 1.81 -6.47
C ASP A 232 4.77 0.93 -6.84
N TYR A 233 4.97 -0.18 -6.12
CA TYR A 233 6.12 -1.08 -6.34
C TYR A 233 6.06 -1.84 -7.67
N LEU A 234 4.87 -2.08 -8.23
CA LEU A 234 4.75 -2.75 -9.52
C LEU A 234 4.94 -1.77 -10.70
N LEU A 235 4.37 -0.56 -10.61
CA LEU A 235 4.20 0.32 -11.77
C LEU A 235 5.09 1.57 -11.75
N TYR A 236 5.56 2.03 -10.58
CA TYR A 236 6.20 3.34 -10.43
C TYR A 236 7.61 3.27 -9.85
N GLU A 237 7.87 2.38 -8.88
CA GLU A 237 9.22 2.24 -8.28
C GLU A 237 10.27 1.69 -9.27
N ASN A 238 9.85 0.91 -10.28
CA ASN A 238 10.76 0.43 -11.34
C ASN A 238 11.07 1.48 -12.41
N ASN A 239 10.35 2.62 -12.43
CA ASN A 239 10.50 3.64 -13.49
C ASN A 239 11.47 4.77 -13.10
N GLY A 240 12.42 4.50 -12.19
CA GLY A 240 13.52 5.42 -11.86
C GLY A 240 14.51 5.70 -12.99
N ASP A 241 14.23 5.24 -14.22
CA ASP A 241 15.02 5.47 -15.43
C ASP A 241 14.17 6.10 -16.55
N GLN A 242 13.66 7.32 -16.33
CA GLN A 242 13.31 8.25 -17.43
C GLN A 242 13.75 9.68 -17.17
#